data_AF-A0A6P1FEW3-F1
#
_entry.id   AF-A0A6P1FEW3-F1
#
_cell.length_a   1.000
_cell.length_b   1.000
_cell.length_c   1.000
_cell.angle_alpha   90.00
_cell.angle_beta   90.00
_cell.angle_gamma   90.00
#
_symmetry.space_group_name_H-M   'P 1'
#
loop_
_entity.id
_entity.type
_entity.pdbx_description
1 polymer ?
#
loop_
_entity_poly.entity_id
_entity_poly.type
_entity_poly.pdbx_seq_one_letter_code
_entity_poly.pdbx_strand_id
1 'polypeptide(L)'
;MSDPLIRSTPLHGASARQWLRSRHAEVEPDPAFAVTGQEASAEGVLLRRIWHTAGSIHFHPSPRADSRSVVLLLPLEGVFTVSCREERGVVVRGTVAVLPARAGATITTSASGSRLILVVRPSGGAAPPSDLVVTSSPAAPVLVAAANALLDAGLPVSDGLRTALQGLAAAVLTR
;
A
#
# COMPACT_ATOMS: atom_id res chain seq x y z
N MET A 1 14.24 15.95 3.85
CA MET A 1 14.57 14.52 4.01
C MET A 1 13.58 13.93 5.00
N SER A 2 12.78 12.95 4.59
CA SER A 2 11.91 12.22 5.50
C SER A 2 12.67 10.99 5.98
N ASP A 3 13.01 10.93 7.27
CA ASP A 3 13.57 9.71 7.87
C ASP A 3 12.57 8.55 7.77
N PRO A 4 13.01 7.32 7.49
CA PRO A 4 12.15 6.16 7.56
C PRO A 4 11.73 5.93 9.02
N LEU A 5 10.46 6.17 9.31
CA LEU A 5 9.88 5.89 10.62
C LEU A 5 9.71 4.37 10.77
N ILE A 6 10.70 3.71 11.34
CA ILE A 6 10.59 2.32 11.79
C ILE A 6 9.90 2.32 13.15
N ARG A 7 8.69 1.74 13.23
CA ARG A 7 8.01 1.51 14.53
C ARG A 7 8.04 0.03 14.88
N SER A 8 8.75 -0.30 15.95
CA SER A 8 8.88 -1.67 16.45
C SER A 8 7.73 -2.08 17.38
N THR A 9 7.05 -1.11 18.02
CA THR A 9 5.96 -1.36 18.97
C THR A 9 4.59 -1.10 18.32
N PRO A 10 3.64 -2.05 18.40
CA PRO A 10 2.28 -1.85 17.94
C PRO A 10 1.58 -0.69 18.65
N LEU A 11 0.86 0.12 17.87
CA LEU A 11 -0.05 1.14 18.37
C LEU A 11 -1.43 0.52 18.53
N HIS A 12 -2.15 0.88 19.59
CA HIS A 12 -3.48 0.36 19.89
C HIS A 12 -4.53 1.48 19.92
N GLY A 13 -5.78 1.14 19.63
CA GLY A 13 -6.95 1.98 19.83
C GLY A 13 -6.80 3.41 19.29
N ALA A 14 -6.83 4.40 20.19
CA ALA A 14 -6.73 5.81 19.81
C ALA A 14 -5.40 6.17 19.09
N SER A 15 -4.28 5.62 19.56
CA SER A 15 -2.96 5.84 18.95
C SER A 15 -2.86 5.23 17.56
N ALA A 16 -3.46 4.04 17.36
CA ALA A 16 -3.57 3.40 16.05
C ALA A 16 -4.37 4.27 15.07
N ARG A 17 -5.54 4.76 15.51
CA ARG A 17 -6.38 5.67 14.71
C ARG A 17 -5.67 6.96 14.34
N GLN A 18 -4.99 7.60 15.29
CA GLN A 18 -4.25 8.83 15.02
C GLN A 18 -3.13 8.60 13.99
N TRP A 19 -2.42 7.47 14.09
CA TRP A 19 -1.37 7.09 13.15
C TRP A 19 -1.90 6.81 11.74
N LEU A 20 -3.08 6.19 11.62
CA LEU A 20 -3.76 6.00 10.33
C LEU A 20 -4.25 7.34 9.75
N ARG A 21 -4.82 8.23 10.58
CA ARG A 21 -5.34 9.53 10.11
C ARG A 21 -4.27 10.41 9.49
N SER A 22 -3.06 10.44 10.07
CA SER A 22 -1.92 11.16 9.46
C SER A 22 -1.44 10.56 8.14
N ARG A 23 -1.97 9.38 7.77
CA ARG A 23 -1.70 8.65 6.53
C ARG A 23 -2.91 8.61 5.60
N HIS A 24 -3.92 9.45 5.86
CA HIS A 24 -5.19 9.52 5.13
C HIS A 24 -5.95 8.20 5.18
N ALA A 25 -5.95 7.56 6.35
CA ALA A 25 -6.69 6.34 6.60
C ALA A 25 -7.43 6.40 7.94
N GLU A 26 -8.52 5.67 8.06
CA GLU A 26 -9.38 5.63 9.24
C GLU A 26 -9.81 4.20 9.53
N VAL A 27 -10.10 3.93 10.79
CA VAL A 27 -10.67 2.67 11.27
C VAL A 27 -11.72 3.03 12.31
N GLU A 28 -12.77 2.21 12.38
CA GLU A 28 -13.80 2.34 13.40
C GLU A 28 -13.19 2.31 14.83
N PRO A 29 -13.86 2.92 15.81
CA PRO A 29 -13.47 2.83 17.21
C PRO A 29 -13.40 1.38 17.72
N ASP A 30 -12.18 0.84 17.81
CA ASP A 30 -11.91 -0.46 18.41
C ASP A 30 -10.66 -0.38 19.29
N PRO A 31 -10.76 -0.58 20.62
CA PRO A 31 -9.60 -0.57 21.51
C PRO A 31 -8.66 -1.76 21.30
N ALA A 32 -9.15 -2.88 20.75
CA ALA A 32 -8.36 -4.06 20.46
C ALA A 32 -7.59 -3.94 19.13
N PHE A 33 -8.01 -3.04 18.24
CA PHE A 33 -7.32 -2.81 16.98
C PHE A 33 -5.89 -2.36 17.21
N ALA A 34 -4.94 -3.12 16.66
CA ALA A 34 -3.52 -2.82 16.73
C ALA A 34 -2.94 -2.64 15.32
N VAL A 35 -2.03 -1.68 15.17
CA VAL A 35 -1.31 -1.43 13.91
C VAL A 35 0.15 -1.12 14.18
N THR A 36 1.01 -1.64 13.32
CA THR A 36 2.39 -1.17 13.19
C THR A 36 2.74 -1.01 11.72
N GLY A 37 3.75 -0.21 11.42
CA GLY A 37 4.18 -0.05 10.06
C GLY A 37 5.50 0.69 9.91
N GLN A 38 6.01 0.58 8.70
CA GLN A 38 7.18 1.29 8.20
C GLN A 38 6.80 2.03 6.93
N GLU A 39 7.49 3.14 6.69
CA GLU A 39 7.28 3.91 5.48
C GLU A 39 8.58 4.50 4.94
N ALA A 40 8.64 4.60 3.62
CA ALA A 40 9.64 5.34 2.89
C ALA A 40 8.93 6.17 1.83
N SER A 41 9.39 7.40 1.59
CA SER A 41 8.79 8.26 0.58
C SER A 41 9.82 9.11 -0.13
N ALA A 42 9.54 9.39 -1.40
CA ALA A 42 10.20 10.38 -2.22
C ALA A 42 9.16 11.04 -3.12
N GLU A 43 9.57 12.01 -3.92
CA GLU A 43 8.69 12.62 -4.90
C GLU A 43 8.11 11.56 -5.85
N GLY A 44 6.77 11.50 -5.93
CA GLY A 44 6.04 10.56 -6.79
C GLY A 44 6.03 9.10 -6.34
N VAL A 45 6.64 8.75 -5.20
CA VAL A 45 6.64 7.40 -4.63
C VAL A 45 6.40 7.43 -3.13
N LEU A 46 5.42 6.66 -2.68
CA LEU A 46 5.17 6.38 -1.28
C LEU A 46 5.09 4.86 -1.10
N LEU A 47 5.94 4.32 -0.25
CA LEU A 47 5.96 2.91 0.11
C LEU A 47 5.62 2.76 1.59
N ARG A 48 4.70 1.87 1.90
CA ARG A 48 4.36 1.50 3.28
C ARG A 48 4.30 -0.01 3.42
N ARG A 49 4.77 -0.51 4.56
CA ARG A 49 4.51 -1.86 5.04
C ARG A 49 3.70 -1.74 6.31
N ILE A 50 2.53 -2.37 6.34
CA ILE A 50 1.59 -2.26 7.45
C ILE A 50 1.22 -3.66 7.92
N TRP A 51 1.25 -3.86 9.23
CA TRP A 51 0.67 -5.01 9.93
C TRP A 51 -0.46 -4.50 10.81
N HIS A 52 -1.58 -5.20 10.82
CA HIS A 52 -2.65 -4.90 11.76
C HIS A 52 -3.46 -6.14 12.12
N THR A 53 -4.22 -6.06 13.20
CA THR A 53 -5.20 -7.07 13.61
C THR A 53 -6.40 -7.11 12.67
N ALA A 54 -7.34 -8.04 12.86
CA ALA A 54 -8.60 -8.02 12.12
C ALA A 54 -9.29 -6.64 12.20
N GLY A 55 -9.94 -6.22 11.12
CA GLY A 55 -10.63 -4.94 11.05
C GLY A 55 -10.78 -4.40 9.63
N SER A 56 -11.42 -3.23 9.52
CA SER A 56 -11.58 -2.51 8.25
C SER A 56 -10.88 -1.16 8.33
N ILE A 57 -9.99 -0.90 7.37
CA ILE A 57 -9.31 0.39 7.23
C ILE A 57 -9.83 1.08 5.97
N HIS A 58 -10.38 2.27 6.16
CA HIS A 58 -10.85 3.16 5.10
C HIS A 58 -9.73 4.10 4.71
N PHE A 59 -9.22 3.96 3.48
CA PHE A 59 -8.25 4.85 2.89
C PHE A 59 -8.96 5.94 2.10
N HIS A 60 -8.55 7.18 2.34
CA HIS A 60 -8.95 8.34 1.57
C HIS A 60 -7.98 8.55 0.40
N PRO A 61 -8.43 9.24 -0.68
CA PRO A 61 -7.57 9.60 -1.80
C PRO A 61 -6.24 10.21 -1.33
N SER A 62 -5.13 9.77 -1.93
CA SER A 62 -3.83 10.34 -1.59
C SER A 62 -3.76 11.79 -2.08
N PRO A 63 -3.53 12.80 -1.21
CA PRO A 63 -3.51 14.19 -1.64
C PRO A 63 -2.32 14.52 -2.54
N ARG A 64 -1.28 13.67 -2.54
CA ARG A 64 -0.09 13.83 -3.37
C ARG A 64 -0.17 13.06 -4.68
N ALA A 65 -1.27 12.33 -4.93
CA ALA A 65 -1.43 11.56 -6.14
C ALA A 65 -1.91 12.40 -7.33
N ASP A 66 -1.17 12.34 -8.42
CA ASP A 66 -1.62 12.86 -9.70
C ASP A 66 -2.58 11.88 -10.41
N SER A 67 -3.17 12.30 -11.54
CA SER A 67 -4.15 11.52 -12.29
C SER A 67 -3.60 10.24 -12.93
N ARG A 68 -2.28 10.04 -12.94
CA ARG A 68 -1.58 8.85 -13.46
C ARG A 68 -1.07 7.95 -12.34
N SER A 69 -1.23 8.36 -11.07
CA SER A 69 -0.76 7.58 -9.93
C SER A 69 -1.72 6.43 -9.63
N VAL A 70 -1.16 5.27 -9.30
CA VAL A 70 -1.89 4.08 -8.84
C VAL A 70 -1.51 3.76 -7.40
N VAL A 71 -2.38 3.04 -6.72
CA VAL A 71 -2.06 2.31 -5.49
C VAL A 71 -1.96 0.82 -5.85
N LEU A 72 -0.86 0.19 -5.46
CA LEU A 72 -0.69 -1.25 -5.47
C LEU A 72 -0.78 -1.77 -4.04
N LEU A 73 -1.65 -2.75 -3.81
CA LEU A 73 -1.81 -3.44 -2.54
C LEU A 73 -1.34 -4.88 -2.72
N LEU A 74 -0.25 -5.25 -2.05
CA LEU A 74 0.37 -6.57 -2.16
C LEU A 74 0.32 -7.29 -0.80
N PRO A 75 -0.27 -8.49 -0.72
CA PRO A 75 -0.29 -9.26 0.52
C PRO A 75 1.11 -9.78 0.83
N LEU A 76 1.54 -9.57 2.08
CA LEU A 76 2.73 -10.19 2.65
C LEU A 76 2.34 -11.40 3.49
N GLU A 77 1.29 -11.23 4.30
CA GLU A 77 0.74 -12.26 5.17
C GLU A 77 -0.79 -12.15 5.22
N GLY A 78 -1.46 -13.29 5.20
CA GLY A 78 -2.91 -13.37 5.27
C GLY A 78 -3.61 -13.02 3.96
N VAL A 79 -4.92 -12.78 4.08
CA VAL A 79 -5.83 -12.47 2.98
C VAL A 79 -6.61 -11.22 3.36
N PHE A 80 -6.82 -10.33 2.41
CA PHE A 80 -7.65 -9.15 2.62
C PHE A 80 -8.60 -8.94 1.45
N THR A 81 -9.71 -8.28 1.73
CA THR A 81 -10.64 -7.82 0.71
C THR A 81 -10.45 -6.32 0.51
N VAL A 82 -10.45 -5.87 -0.74
CA VAL A 82 -10.44 -4.46 -1.09
C VAL A 82 -11.78 -4.12 -1.73
N SER A 83 -12.39 -3.03 -1.29
CA SER A 83 -13.55 -2.44 -1.95
C SER A 83 -13.20 -1.02 -2.36
N CYS A 84 -13.46 -0.65 -3.61
CA CYS A 84 -13.22 0.70 -4.13
C CYS A 84 -14.32 1.00 -5.14
N ARG A 85 -15.12 2.04 -4.87
CA ARG A 85 -16.38 2.31 -5.56
C ARG A 85 -17.31 1.11 -5.47
N GLU A 86 -17.86 0.66 -6.59
CA GLU A 86 -18.78 -0.49 -6.69
C GLU A 86 -18.03 -1.83 -6.79
N GLU A 87 -16.70 -1.79 -6.98
CA GLU A 87 -15.88 -2.97 -7.17
C GLU A 87 -15.33 -3.53 -5.87
N ARG A 88 -15.27 -4.86 -5.78
CA ARG A 88 -14.74 -5.59 -4.63
C ARG A 88 -13.92 -6.79 -5.08
N GLY A 89 -12.74 -6.96 -4.48
CA GLY A 89 -11.83 -8.06 -4.83
C GLY A 89 -11.10 -8.62 -3.62
N VAL A 90 -10.88 -9.95 -3.63
CA VAL A 90 -10.09 -10.65 -2.62
C VAL A 90 -8.64 -10.73 -3.08
N VAL A 91 -7.73 -10.31 -2.22
CA VAL A 91 -6.29 -10.26 -2.49
C VAL A 91 -5.58 -11.31 -1.64
N VAL A 92 -4.97 -12.26 -2.33
CA VAL A 92 -4.23 -13.40 -1.77
C VAL A 92 -2.80 -13.38 -2.29
N ARG A 93 -1.91 -14.16 -1.66
CA ARG A 93 -0.52 -14.32 -2.13
C ARG A 93 -0.49 -14.66 -3.63
N GLY A 94 0.35 -13.94 -4.38
CA GLY A 94 0.46 -14.07 -5.84
C GLY A 94 -0.47 -13.15 -6.63
N THR A 95 -1.36 -12.42 -5.96
CA THR A 95 -2.20 -11.38 -6.57
C THR A 95 -1.82 -9.98 -6.07
N VAL A 96 -2.21 -8.97 -6.83
CA VAL A 96 -2.11 -7.55 -6.49
C VAL A 96 -3.46 -6.90 -6.71
N ALA A 97 -3.89 -6.05 -5.78
CA ALA A 97 -4.97 -5.10 -6.04
C ALA A 97 -4.36 -3.79 -6.56
N VAL A 98 -4.90 -3.31 -7.67
CA VAL A 98 -4.53 -2.07 -8.34
C VAL A 98 -5.76 -1.18 -8.34
N LEU A 99 -5.59 0.07 -7.92
CA LEU A 99 -6.67 1.07 -7.95
C LEU A 99 -6.10 2.45 -8.28
N PRO A 100 -6.90 3.36 -8.86
CA PRO A 100 -6.48 4.75 -9.03
C PRO A 100 -6.14 5.37 -7.67
N ALA A 101 -4.99 6.05 -7.56
CA ALA A 101 -4.54 6.62 -6.28
C ALA A 101 -5.41 7.79 -5.76
N ARG A 102 -6.28 8.31 -6.63
CA ARG A 102 -7.28 9.34 -6.30
C ARG A 102 -8.63 8.75 -5.87
N ALA A 103 -8.76 7.42 -5.85
CA ALA A 103 -9.93 6.76 -5.29
C ALA A 103 -9.70 6.46 -3.80
N GLY A 104 -10.76 6.59 -3.00
CA GLY A 104 -10.78 5.99 -1.67
C GLY A 104 -11.04 4.49 -1.77
N ALA A 105 -10.60 3.72 -0.78
CA ALA A 105 -10.80 2.28 -0.72
C ALA A 105 -10.94 1.79 0.70
N THR A 106 -11.68 0.69 0.89
CA THR A 106 -11.77 0.00 2.16
C THR A 106 -11.02 -1.31 2.07
N ILE A 107 -10.12 -1.56 3.01
CA ILE A 107 -9.41 -2.83 3.17
C ILE A 107 -9.93 -3.53 4.40
N THR A 108 -10.47 -4.73 4.23
CA THR A 108 -11.02 -5.55 5.32
C THR A 108 -10.22 -6.83 5.48
N THR A 109 -9.80 -7.13 6.72
CA THR A 109 -9.19 -8.40 7.11
C THR A 109 -9.99 -9.05 8.23
N SER A 110 -10.18 -10.37 8.15
CA SER A 110 -10.83 -11.17 9.20
C SER A 110 -9.85 -11.70 10.25
N ALA A 111 -8.54 -11.59 9.98
CA ALA A 111 -7.47 -11.99 10.87
C ALA A 111 -6.34 -10.96 10.84
N SER A 112 -5.38 -11.08 11.75
CA SER A 112 -4.13 -10.33 11.68
C SER A 112 -3.42 -10.63 10.36
N GLY A 113 -2.82 -9.61 9.76
CA GLY A 113 -2.13 -9.77 8.50
C GLY A 113 -1.30 -8.55 8.14
N SER A 114 -0.60 -8.66 7.03
CA SER A 114 0.31 -7.61 6.58
C SER A 114 0.34 -7.44 5.08
N ARG A 115 0.63 -6.22 4.65
CA ARG A 115 0.66 -5.84 3.24
C ARG A 115 1.67 -4.75 2.96
N LEU A 116 2.08 -4.69 1.71
CA LEU A 116 2.69 -3.51 1.12
C LEU A 116 1.63 -2.65 0.47
N ILE A 117 1.82 -1.34 0.60
CA ILE A 117 1.08 -0.31 -0.10
C ILE A 117 2.10 0.52 -0.85
N LEU A 118 2.02 0.52 -2.18
CA LEU A 118 2.85 1.36 -3.03
C LEU A 118 1.95 2.35 -3.77
N VAL A 119 2.15 3.64 -3.52
CA VAL A 119 1.58 4.71 -4.34
C VAL A 119 2.67 5.20 -5.27
N VAL A 120 2.43 5.11 -6.58
CA VAL A 120 3.46 5.39 -7.59
C VAL A 120 2.81 5.80 -8.91
N ARG A 121 3.52 6.61 -9.69
CA ARG A 121 3.27 6.77 -11.13
C ARG A 121 4.08 5.73 -11.90
N PRO A 122 3.46 4.67 -12.46
CA PRO A 122 4.17 3.67 -13.25
C PRO A 122 4.90 4.31 -14.44
N SER A 123 6.04 3.78 -14.83
CA SER A 123 6.75 4.23 -16.03
C SER A 123 6.03 3.80 -17.33
N GLY A 124 6.47 4.31 -18.47
CA GLY A 124 5.96 3.86 -19.79
C GLY A 124 4.56 4.33 -20.16
N GLY A 125 3.96 5.26 -19.40
CA GLY A 125 2.69 5.89 -19.77
C GLY A 125 1.46 5.00 -19.60
N ALA A 126 1.57 3.87 -18.89
CA ALA A 126 0.45 3.02 -18.52
C ALA A 126 -0.67 3.87 -17.92
N ALA A 127 -1.89 3.73 -18.45
CA ALA A 127 -3.05 4.37 -17.87
C ALA A 127 -3.38 3.66 -16.55
N PRO A 128 -3.61 4.41 -15.45
CA PRO A 128 -4.16 3.81 -14.25
C PRO A 128 -5.51 3.16 -14.59
N PRO A 129 -5.90 2.05 -13.92
CA PRO A 129 -7.22 1.49 -14.13
C PRO A 129 -8.29 2.52 -13.74
N SER A 130 -9.46 2.47 -14.38
CA SER A 130 -10.59 3.31 -13.99
C SER A 130 -11.08 2.92 -12.59
N ASP A 131 -11.07 1.63 -12.27
CA ASP A 131 -11.63 1.03 -11.05
C ASP A 131 -10.65 0.04 -10.40
N LEU A 132 -11.11 -0.69 -9.38
CA LEU A 132 -10.31 -1.74 -8.74
C LEU A 132 -10.08 -2.91 -9.70
N VAL A 133 -8.83 -3.33 -9.83
CA VAL A 133 -8.44 -4.54 -10.55
C VAL A 133 -7.65 -5.42 -9.60
N VAL A 134 -8.07 -6.68 -9.42
CA VAL A 134 -7.25 -7.71 -8.80
C VAL A 134 -6.68 -8.61 -9.89
N THR A 135 -5.36 -8.73 -9.94
CA THR A 135 -4.67 -9.48 -10.99
C THR A 135 -3.48 -10.25 -10.45
N SER A 136 -3.08 -11.30 -11.13
CA SER A 136 -1.81 -11.98 -10.90
C SER A 136 -0.74 -11.38 -11.81
N SER A 137 0.47 -11.22 -11.28
CA SER A 137 1.62 -10.79 -12.07
C SER A 137 2.89 -11.50 -11.61
N PRO A 138 3.69 -12.06 -12.53
CA PRO A 138 4.98 -12.65 -12.18
C PRO A 138 6.00 -11.61 -11.67
N ALA A 139 5.77 -10.32 -11.93
CA ALA A 139 6.59 -9.23 -11.41
C ALA A 139 6.25 -8.85 -9.96
N ALA A 140 5.07 -9.24 -9.45
CA ALA A 140 4.62 -8.87 -8.10
C ALA A 140 5.56 -9.38 -6.99
N PRO A 141 6.06 -10.64 -7.01
CA PRO A 141 7.05 -11.10 -6.03
C PRO A 141 8.35 -10.29 -6.04
N VAL A 142 8.82 -9.86 -7.22
CA VAL A 142 10.04 -9.05 -7.37
C VAL A 142 9.82 -7.67 -6.75
N LEU A 143 8.66 -7.05 -7.01
CA LEU A 143 8.30 -5.77 -6.38
C LEU A 143 8.21 -5.90 -4.85
N VAL A 144 7.60 -6.97 -4.34
CA VAL A 144 7.53 -7.25 -2.89
C VAL A 144 8.94 -7.33 -2.29
N ALA A 145 9.84 -8.10 -2.92
CA ALA A 145 11.20 -8.27 -2.44
C ALA A 145 11.97 -6.93 -2.42
N ALA A 146 11.92 -6.16 -3.51
CA ALA A 146 12.58 -4.86 -3.60
C ALA A 146 12.05 -3.85 -2.57
N ALA A 147 10.73 -3.79 -2.41
CA ALA A 147 10.08 -2.92 -1.43
C ALA A 147 10.43 -3.28 0.01
N ASN A 148 10.43 -4.58 0.35
CA ASN A 148 10.85 -5.02 1.68
C ASN A 148 12.32 -4.68 1.95
N ALA A 149 13.22 -5.00 1.02
CA ALA A 149 14.65 -4.71 1.16
C ALA A 149 14.90 -3.21 1.39
N LEU A 150 14.18 -2.34 0.68
CA LEU A 150 14.25 -0.89 0.88
C LEU A 150 13.83 -0.49 2.30
N LEU A 151 12.68 -0.99 2.77
CA LEU A 151 12.16 -0.64 4.10
C LEU A 151 13.02 -1.20 5.22
N ASP A 152 13.57 -2.40 5.04
CA ASP A 152 14.45 -3.07 6.00
C ASP A 152 15.81 -2.36 6.09
N ALA A 153 16.32 -1.86 4.98
CA ALA A 153 17.57 -1.09 4.95
C ALA A 153 17.44 0.29 5.61
N GLY A 154 16.22 0.83 5.77
CA GLY A 154 16.01 2.16 6.33
C GLY A 154 16.70 3.26 5.52
N LEU A 155 16.86 3.06 4.20
CA LEU A 155 17.53 4.00 3.32
C LEU A 155 16.54 4.95 2.66
N PRO A 156 16.94 6.21 2.38
CA PRO A 156 16.12 7.12 1.60
C PRO A 156 15.93 6.58 0.18
N VAL A 157 14.77 6.87 -0.42
CA VAL A 157 14.48 6.49 -1.81
C VAL A 157 15.25 7.42 -2.75
N SER A 158 16.36 6.93 -3.31
CA SER A 158 17.14 7.65 -4.34
C SER A 158 16.39 7.70 -5.67
N ASP A 159 16.83 8.58 -6.58
CA ASP A 159 16.22 8.71 -7.92
C ASP A 159 16.28 7.41 -8.72
N GLY A 160 17.38 6.67 -8.61
CA GLY A 160 17.54 5.37 -9.27
C GLY A 160 16.55 4.34 -8.71
N LEU A 161 16.38 4.29 -7.39
CA LEU A 161 15.43 3.39 -6.75
C LEU A 161 13.98 3.78 -7.04
N ARG A 162 13.68 5.07 -7.07
CA ARG A 162 12.38 5.59 -7.51
C ARG A 162 12.06 5.09 -8.92
N THR A 163 13.01 5.24 -9.85
CA THR A 163 12.87 4.78 -11.24
C THR A 163 12.64 3.28 -11.31
N ALA A 164 13.39 2.50 -10.52
CA ALA A 164 13.24 1.06 -10.44
C ALA A 164 11.84 0.64 -9.92
N LEU A 165 11.33 1.30 -8.87
CA LEU A 165 10.00 1.05 -8.34
C LEU A 165 8.90 1.41 -9.36
N GLN A 166 9.08 2.51 -10.10
CA GLN A 166 8.16 2.91 -11.18
C GLN A 166 8.16 1.90 -12.34
N GLY A 167 9.32 1.36 -12.70
CA GLY A 167 9.47 0.31 -13.70
C GLY A 167 8.87 -1.03 -13.27
N LEU A 168 9.12 -1.46 -12.03
CA LEU A 168 8.52 -2.66 -11.46
C LEU A 168 7.01 -2.53 -11.34
N ALA A 169 6.51 -1.36 -10.93
CA ALA A 169 5.08 -1.09 -10.93
C ALA A 169 4.48 -1.20 -12.34
N ALA A 170 5.14 -0.66 -13.37
CA ALA A 170 4.70 -0.82 -14.75
C ALA A 170 4.68 -2.30 -15.17
N ALA A 171 5.72 -3.08 -14.84
CA ALA A 171 5.78 -4.51 -15.12
C ALA A 171 4.69 -5.32 -14.40
N VAL A 172 4.26 -4.88 -13.21
CA VAL A 172 3.13 -5.48 -12.49
C VAL A 172 1.81 -5.22 -13.22
N LEU A 173 1.67 -4.09 -13.92
CA LEU A 173 0.47 -3.70 -14.64
C LEU A 173 0.40 -4.27 -16.06
N THR A 174 1.54 -4.60 -16.67
CA THR A 174 1.60 -5.29 -17.96
C THR A 174 1.16 -6.75 -17.79
N ARG A 175 0.14 -7.15 -18.55
CA ARG A 175 -0.38 -8.51 -18.60
C ARG A 175 0.37 -9.33 -19.64
#